data_AF-A0A9D5S4M6-F1
#
_entry.id   AF-A0A9D5S4M6-F1
#
_cell.length_a   1.000
_cell.length_b   1.000
_cell.length_c   1.000
_cell.angle_alpha   90.00
_cell.angle_beta   90.00
_cell.angle_gamma   90.00
#
_symmetry.space_group_name_H-M   'P 1'
#
loop_
_entity.id
_entity.type
_entity.pdbx_description
1 polymer ?
#
loop_
_entity_poly.entity_id
_entity_poly.type
_entity_poly.pdbx_seq_one_letter_code
_entity_poly.pdbx_strand_id
1 'polypeptide(L)'
;MANADVKVREIRLLESYSQAYNRFMESTIQMTYRFRNLFAQKDDQARELEHKIKDHLNIAQQKYAHAKAEYEASLKRGGGMDGNELRHREQALQMYKQLYEKAQKYAESAKKMYQNIHGETDRVIWMTNRQRDKLEKSKEEGDNFLKKAIAALNEYTE
;
A
#
# COMPACT_ATOMS: atom_id res chain seq x y z
N MET A 1 -48.17 -29.66 -26.08
CA MET A 1 -48.06 -29.26 -24.66
C MET A 1 -46.72 -29.65 -24.03
N ALA A 2 -46.17 -30.86 -24.25
CA ALA A 2 -44.88 -31.28 -23.68
C ALA A 2 -43.66 -30.38 -24.03
N ASN A 3 -43.63 -29.77 -25.23
CA ASN A 3 -42.49 -28.96 -25.68
C ASN A 3 -42.37 -27.59 -24.96
N ALA A 4 -43.50 -27.04 -24.48
CA ALA A 4 -43.52 -25.76 -23.78
C ALA A 4 -42.97 -25.89 -22.34
N ASP A 5 -43.32 -26.99 -21.64
CA ASP A 5 -42.83 -27.26 -20.27
C ASP A 5 -41.33 -27.54 -20.23
N VAL A 6 -40.79 -28.20 -21.25
CA VAL A 6 -39.34 -28.44 -21.39
C VAL A 6 -38.59 -27.11 -21.58
N LYS A 7 -39.08 -26.24 -22.47
CA LYS A 7 -38.51 -24.90 -22.71
C LYS A 7 -38.50 -24.03 -21.44
N VAL A 8 -39.61 -24.01 -20.69
CA VAL A 8 -39.68 -23.25 -19.42
C VAL A 8 -38.66 -23.78 -18.40
N ARG A 9 -38.43 -25.10 -18.35
CA ARG A 9 -37.39 -25.69 -17.49
C ARG A 9 -35.97 -25.33 -17.94
N GLU A 10 -35.70 -25.36 -19.24
CA GLU A 10 -34.38 -25.02 -19.80
C GLU A 10 -34.03 -23.54 -19.58
N ILE A 11 -34.98 -22.63 -19.81
CA ILE A 11 -34.80 -21.20 -19.53
C ILE A 11 -34.52 -20.97 -18.04
N ARG A 12 -35.33 -21.57 -17.14
CA ARG A 12 -35.11 -21.46 -15.69
C ARG A 12 -33.76 -22.02 -15.25
N LEU A 13 -33.29 -23.08 -15.89
CA LEU A 13 -31.99 -23.67 -15.61
C LEU A 13 -30.86 -22.71 -16.02
N LEU A 14 -30.95 -22.12 -17.20
CA LEU A 14 -30.00 -21.10 -17.69
C LEU A 14 -29.98 -19.86 -16.78
N GLU A 15 -31.15 -19.36 -16.37
CA GLU A 15 -31.26 -18.25 -15.42
C GLU A 15 -30.60 -18.57 -14.08
N SER A 16 -30.83 -19.77 -13.54
CA SER A 16 -30.20 -20.25 -12.30
C SER A 16 -28.68 -20.31 -12.41
N TYR A 17 -28.16 -20.85 -13.51
CA TYR A 17 -26.71 -20.88 -13.77
C TYR A 17 -26.11 -19.48 -13.89
N SER A 18 -26.79 -18.57 -14.60
CA SER A 18 -26.35 -17.17 -14.69
C SER A 18 -26.30 -16.48 -13.33
N GLN A 19 -27.31 -16.68 -12.47
CA GLN A 19 -27.29 -16.11 -11.12
C GLN A 19 -26.12 -16.64 -10.29
N ALA A 20 -25.85 -17.96 -10.36
CA ALA A 20 -24.73 -18.55 -9.65
C ALA A 20 -23.38 -18.00 -10.16
N TYR A 21 -23.22 -17.90 -11.48
CA TYR A 21 -22.05 -17.33 -12.12
C TYR A 21 -21.83 -15.86 -11.75
N ASN A 22 -22.88 -15.03 -11.82
CA ASN A 22 -22.81 -13.62 -11.50
C ASN A 22 -22.44 -13.37 -10.03
N ARG A 23 -23.00 -14.15 -9.09
CA ARG A 23 -22.61 -14.09 -7.68
C ARG A 23 -21.14 -14.46 -7.47
N PHE A 24 -20.65 -15.48 -8.17
CA PHE A 24 -19.25 -15.88 -8.12
C PHE A 24 -18.32 -14.77 -8.63
N MET A 25 -18.65 -14.19 -9.79
CA MET A 25 -17.88 -13.09 -10.39
C MET A 25 -17.85 -11.86 -9.50
N GLU A 26 -19.00 -11.46 -8.94
CA GLU A 26 -19.09 -10.34 -8.00
C GLU A 26 -18.26 -10.55 -6.74
N SER A 27 -18.31 -11.75 -6.15
CA SER A 27 -17.49 -12.10 -4.99
C SER A 27 -16.00 -12.00 -5.30
N THR A 28 -15.59 -12.48 -6.47
CA THR A 28 -14.18 -12.43 -6.90
C THR A 28 -13.71 -11.00 -7.15
N ILE A 29 -14.53 -10.17 -7.80
CA ILE A 29 -14.26 -8.73 -8.00
C ILE A 29 -14.19 -7.99 -6.64
N GLN A 30 -15.05 -8.32 -5.67
CA GLN A 30 -14.97 -7.71 -4.34
C GLN A 30 -13.67 -8.08 -3.61
N MET A 31 -13.22 -9.33 -3.74
CA MET A 31 -11.96 -9.77 -3.16
C MET A 31 -10.75 -9.04 -3.76
N THR A 32 -10.76 -8.76 -5.07
CA THR A 32 -9.70 -7.96 -5.70
C THR A 32 -9.67 -6.53 -5.13
N TYR A 33 -10.83 -5.88 -4.92
CA TYR A 33 -10.89 -4.59 -4.23
C TYR A 33 -10.32 -4.62 -2.81
N ARG A 34 -10.67 -5.64 -2.02
CA ARG A 34 -10.17 -5.77 -0.63
C ARG A 34 -8.65 -5.92 -0.60
N PHE A 35 -8.10 -6.75 -1.48
CA PHE A 35 -6.66 -6.94 -1.58
C PHE A 35 -5.93 -5.65 -1.94
N ARG A 36 -6.42 -4.93 -2.97
CA ARG A 36 -5.88 -3.62 -3.35
C ARG A 36 -5.85 -2.63 -2.19
N ASN A 37 -6.97 -2.52 -1.47
CA ASN A 37 -7.11 -1.56 -0.37
C ASN A 37 -6.18 -1.91 0.81
N LEU A 38 -5.94 -3.19 1.08
CA LEU A 38 -4.98 -3.62 2.09
C LEU A 38 -3.56 -3.13 1.78
N PHE A 39 -3.12 -3.28 0.52
CA PHE A 39 -1.80 -2.80 0.09
C PHE A 39 -1.68 -1.29 0.17
N ALA A 40 -2.71 -0.56 -0.27
CA ALA A 40 -2.74 0.91 -0.13
C ALA A 40 -2.62 1.35 1.34
N GLN A 41 -3.32 0.68 2.27
CA GLN A 41 -3.19 0.96 3.71
C GLN A 41 -1.77 0.70 4.23
N LYS A 42 -1.11 -0.35 3.74
CA LYS A 42 0.27 -0.67 4.15
C LYS A 42 1.29 0.32 3.59
N ASP A 43 1.07 0.82 2.39
CA ASP A 43 1.89 1.88 1.82
C ASP A 43 1.76 3.19 2.61
N ASP A 44 0.53 3.57 2.98
CA ASP A 44 0.30 4.74 3.84
C ASP A 44 0.99 4.61 5.21
N GLN A 45 0.91 3.44 5.85
CA GLN A 45 1.61 3.15 7.11
C GLN A 45 3.13 3.24 6.96
N ALA A 46 3.68 2.70 5.87
CA ALA A 46 5.11 2.75 5.60
C ALA A 46 5.59 4.19 5.35
N ARG A 47 4.81 5.00 4.62
CA ARG A 47 5.07 6.42 4.40
C ARG A 47 5.07 7.21 5.71
N GLU A 48 4.10 6.99 6.58
CA GLU A 48 4.02 7.67 7.89
C GLU A 48 5.24 7.34 8.77
N LEU A 49 5.66 6.08 8.80
CA LEU A 49 6.85 5.66 9.53
C LEU A 49 8.13 6.30 8.96
N GLU A 50 8.24 6.40 7.64
CA GLU A 50 9.38 7.06 6.98
C GLU A 50 9.47 8.54 7.37
N HIS A 51 8.33 9.24 7.42
CA HIS A 51 8.26 10.62 7.91
C HIS A 51 8.68 10.75 9.37
N LYS A 52 8.16 9.90 10.27
CA LYS A 52 8.55 9.91 11.69
C LYS A 52 10.06 9.71 11.88
N ILE A 53 10.66 8.82 11.08
CA ILE A 53 12.10 8.56 11.15
C ILE A 53 12.90 9.78 10.65
N LYS A 54 12.43 10.46 9.60
CA LYS A 54 13.02 11.75 9.15
C LYS A 54 12.94 12.82 10.23
N ASP A 55 11.83 12.93 10.95
CA ASP A 55 11.69 13.90 12.04
C ASP A 55 12.69 13.61 13.17
N HIS A 56 12.86 12.34 13.53
CA HIS A 56 13.87 11.95 14.52
C HIS A 56 15.30 12.24 14.05
N LEU A 57 15.60 12.06 12.75
CA LEU A 57 16.88 12.46 12.17
C LEU A 57 17.10 13.98 12.28
N ASN A 58 16.08 14.79 11.96
CA ASN A 58 16.14 16.24 12.08
C ASN A 58 16.41 16.67 13.52
N ILE A 59 15.75 16.06 14.51
CA ILE A 59 15.99 16.33 15.93
C ILE A 59 17.43 15.97 16.31
N ALA A 60 17.95 14.82 15.86
CA ALA A 60 19.33 14.42 16.14
C ALA A 60 20.34 15.39 15.51
N GLN A 61 20.07 15.86 14.30
CA GLN A 61 20.88 16.87 13.61
C GLN A 61 20.92 18.19 14.37
N GLN A 62 19.76 18.67 14.84
CA GLN A 62 19.66 19.90 15.63
C GLN A 62 20.44 19.78 16.96
N LYS A 63 20.30 18.66 17.67
CA LYS A 63 21.05 18.42 18.92
C LYS A 63 22.55 18.38 18.70
N TYR A 64 23.00 17.73 17.61
CA TYR A 64 24.41 17.72 17.23
C TYR A 64 24.93 19.12 16.88
N ALA A 65 24.17 19.90 16.10
CA ALA A 65 24.52 21.27 15.76
C ALA A 65 24.60 22.17 17.00
N HIS A 66 23.65 22.02 17.94
CA HIS A 66 23.66 22.75 19.21
C HIS A 66 24.90 22.42 20.05
N ALA A 67 25.18 21.13 20.24
CA ALA A 67 26.36 20.69 21.00
C ALA A 67 27.67 21.20 20.36
N LYS A 68 27.73 21.26 19.03
CA LYS A 68 28.87 21.81 18.30
C LYS A 68 29.03 23.31 18.57
N ALA A 69 27.94 24.07 18.50
CA ALA A 69 27.95 25.51 18.78
C ALA A 69 28.37 25.81 20.24
N GLU A 70 27.89 25.03 21.21
CA GLU A 70 28.27 25.18 22.62
C GLU A 70 29.75 24.86 22.86
N TYR A 71 30.28 23.82 22.20
CA TYR A 71 31.70 23.50 22.26
C TYR A 71 32.57 24.63 21.68
N GLU A 72 32.21 25.15 20.50
CA GLU A 72 32.90 26.29 19.88
C GLU A 72 32.83 27.56 20.72
N ALA A 73 31.69 27.81 21.37
CA ALA A 73 31.53 28.96 22.27
C ALA A 73 32.40 28.81 23.53
N SER A 74 32.51 27.59 24.10
CA SER A 74 33.36 27.31 25.25
C SER A 74 34.85 27.49 24.91
N LEU A 75 35.28 27.02 23.73
CA LEU A 75 36.62 27.27 23.20
C LEU A 75 36.95 28.77 23.11
N LYS A 76 36.04 29.58 22.56
CA LYS A 76 36.25 31.03 22.41
C LYS A 76 36.35 31.78 23.74
N ARG A 77 35.72 31.27 24.81
CA ARG A 77 35.75 31.88 26.15
C ARG A 77 36.95 31.42 26.99
N GLY A 78 37.87 30.63 26.43
CA GLY A 78 39.04 30.12 27.14
C GLY A 78 38.81 28.82 27.92
N GLY A 79 37.69 28.12 27.69
CA GLY A 79 37.48 26.76 28.20
C GLY A 79 37.25 26.63 29.71
N GLY A 80 36.61 27.62 30.36
CA GLY A 80 36.35 27.61 31.80
C GLY A 80 37.64 27.68 32.64
N MET A 81 37.53 28.00 33.94
CA MET A 81 38.73 28.18 34.79
C MET A 81 39.58 26.91 34.94
N ASP A 82 38.99 25.71 34.76
CA ASP A 82 39.65 24.42 35.07
C ASP A 82 39.67 23.43 33.88
N GLY A 83 39.25 23.81 32.67
CA GLY A 83 39.18 22.90 31.50
C GLY A 83 38.13 21.78 31.59
N ASN A 84 37.47 21.60 32.74
CA ASN A 84 36.40 20.63 32.94
C ASN A 84 35.16 20.92 32.06
N GLU A 85 34.84 22.21 31.87
CA GLU A 85 33.74 22.62 30.98
C GLU A 85 33.98 22.12 29.55
N LEU A 86 35.19 22.31 29.03
CA LEU A 86 35.56 21.92 27.68
C LEU A 86 35.46 20.40 27.49
N ARG A 87 35.94 19.62 28.48
CA ARG A 87 35.84 18.15 28.48
C ARG A 87 34.39 17.67 28.46
N HIS A 88 33.51 18.26 29.26
CA HIS A 88 32.09 17.88 29.27
C HIS A 88 31.40 18.23 27.95
N ARG A 89 31.72 19.38 27.35
CA ARG A 89 31.18 19.78 26.03
C ARG A 89 31.69 18.87 24.91
N GLU A 90 32.96 18.46 24.96
CA GLU A 90 33.53 17.52 24.00
C GLU A 90 32.88 16.13 24.09
N GLN A 91 32.67 15.62 25.30
CA GLN A 91 31.95 14.35 25.53
C GLN A 91 30.51 14.42 24.99
N ALA A 92 29.78 15.51 25.29
CA ALA A 92 28.44 15.72 24.79
C ALA A 92 28.41 15.77 23.24
N LEU A 93 29.37 16.46 22.62
CA LEU A 93 29.50 16.54 21.16
C LEU A 93 29.71 15.16 20.54
N GLN A 94 30.59 14.34 21.11
CA GLN A 94 30.82 12.97 20.64
C GLN A 94 29.56 12.10 20.77
N MET A 95 28.84 12.19 21.89
CA MET A 95 27.59 11.46 22.08
C MET A 95 26.53 11.84 21.04
N TYR A 96 26.31 13.14 20.81
CA TYR A 96 25.33 13.58 19.82
C TYR A 96 25.74 13.26 18.39
N LYS A 97 27.05 13.26 18.09
CA LYS A 97 27.56 12.79 16.79
C LYS A 97 27.19 11.33 16.53
N GLN A 98 27.44 10.45 17.50
CA GLN A 98 27.10 9.02 17.40
C GLN A 98 25.58 8.81 17.25
N LEU A 99 24.77 9.57 17.99
CA LEU A 99 23.30 9.52 17.87
C LEU A 99 22.84 9.96 16.49
N TYR A 100 23.41 11.03 15.93
CA TYR A 100 23.11 11.51 14.59
C TYR A 100 23.47 10.47 13.52
N GLU A 101 24.69 9.91 13.56
CA GLU A 101 25.14 8.88 12.62
C GLU A 101 24.24 7.62 12.68
N LYS A 102 23.82 7.22 13.89
CA LYS A 102 22.90 6.11 14.08
C LYS A 102 21.52 6.42 13.49
N ALA A 103 20.98 7.61 13.75
CA ALA A 103 19.71 8.05 13.18
C ALA A 103 19.75 8.13 11.65
N GLN A 104 20.88 8.59 11.08
CA GLN A 104 21.08 8.66 9.65
C GLN A 104 21.01 7.28 8.99
N LYS A 105 21.72 6.27 9.54
CA LYS A 105 21.67 4.89 9.05
C LYS A 105 20.26 4.30 9.09
N TYR A 106 19.50 4.56 10.15
CA TYR A 106 18.11 4.12 10.24
C TYR A 106 17.22 4.80 9.22
N ALA A 107 17.38 6.11 8.99
CA ALA A 107 16.62 6.84 7.98
C ALA A 107 16.89 6.35 6.56
N GLU A 108 18.15 6.07 6.22
CA GLU A 108 18.52 5.48 4.92
C GLU A 108 17.91 4.09 4.72
N SER A 109 17.98 3.23 5.75
CA SER A 109 17.37 1.90 5.73
C SER A 109 15.84 1.97 5.58
N ALA A 110 15.19 2.84 6.36
CA ALA A 110 13.75 3.05 6.29
C ALA A 110 13.28 3.57 4.93
N LYS A 111 14.01 4.54 4.36
CA LYS A 111 13.75 5.06 3.02
C LYS A 111 13.81 3.95 1.96
N LYS A 112 14.84 3.11 2.00
CA LYS A 112 14.98 1.97 1.07
C LYS A 112 13.85 0.96 1.24
N MET A 113 13.48 0.66 2.48
CA MET A 113 12.37 -0.25 2.77
C MET A 113 11.04 0.31 2.25
N TYR A 114 10.77 1.60 2.48
CA TYR A 114 9.58 2.28 1.96
C TYR A 114 9.51 2.23 0.43
N GLN A 115 10.61 2.55 -0.26
CA GLN A 115 10.66 2.48 -1.73
C GLN A 115 10.31 1.09 -2.26
N ASN A 116 10.79 0.02 -1.60
CA ASN A 116 10.44 -1.34 -1.97
C ASN A 116 8.95 -1.65 -1.73
N ILE A 117 8.41 -1.28 -0.58
CA ILE A 117 6.98 -1.49 -0.24
C ILE A 117 6.08 -0.75 -1.22
N HIS A 118 6.43 0.51 -1.53
CA HIS A 118 5.68 1.35 -2.45
C HIS A 118 5.69 0.77 -3.87
N GLY A 119 6.86 0.37 -4.38
CA GLY A 119 6.97 -0.26 -5.70
C GLY A 119 6.19 -1.57 -5.83
N GLU A 120 6.21 -2.42 -4.79
CA GLU A 120 5.37 -3.64 -4.79
C GLU A 120 3.88 -3.30 -4.69
N THR A 121 3.51 -2.27 -3.94
CA THR A 121 2.12 -1.81 -3.84
C THR A 121 1.58 -1.31 -5.19
N ASP A 122 2.34 -0.49 -5.91
CA ASP A 122 1.99 -0.03 -7.26
C ASP A 122 1.79 -1.20 -8.23
N ARG A 123 2.71 -2.17 -8.17
CA ARG A 123 2.63 -3.38 -8.99
C ARG A 123 1.35 -4.17 -8.68
N VAL A 124 1.04 -4.38 -7.40
CA VAL A 124 -0.19 -5.08 -6.98
C VAL A 124 -1.42 -4.33 -7.46
N ILE A 125 -1.49 -3.02 -7.23
CA ILE A 125 -2.62 -2.18 -7.68
C ILE A 125 -2.83 -2.33 -9.19
N TRP A 126 -1.76 -2.26 -9.98
CA TRP A 126 -1.83 -2.43 -11.43
C TRP A 126 -2.35 -3.82 -11.84
N MET A 127 -1.78 -4.90 -11.26
CA MET A 127 -2.19 -6.27 -11.57
C MET A 127 -3.65 -6.51 -11.18
N THR A 128 -4.07 -6.02 -10.01
CA THR A 128 -5.42 -6.18 -9.50
C THR A 128 -6.45 -5.44 -10.36
N ASN A 129 -6.16 -4.21 -10.79
CA ASN A 129 -7.03 -3.48 -11.72
C ASN A 129 -7.13 -4.23 -13.07
N ARG A 130 -6.02 -4.74 -13.60
CA ARG A 130 -6.03 -5.53 -14.84
C ARG A 130 -6.85 -6.81 -14.71
N GLN A 131 -6.77 -7.52 -13.58
CA GLN A 131 -7.57 -8.72 -13.33
C GLN A 131 -9.05 -8.38 -13.21
N ARG A 132 -9.39 -7.31 -12.49
CA ARG A 132 -10.75 -6.80 -12.39
C ARG A 132 -11.35 -6.53 -13.77
N ASP A 133 -10.65 -5.77 -14.62
CA ASP A 133 -11.17 -5.41 -15.94
C ASP A 133 -11.46 -6.66 -16.81
N LYS A 134 -10.68 -7.74 -16.64
CA LYS A 134 -10.95 -9.03 -17.30
C LYS A 134 -12.20 -9.72 -16.74
N LEU A 135 -12.37 -9.71 -15.42
CA LEU A 135 -13.53 -10.31 -14.77
C LEU A 135 -14.82 -9.57 -15.14
N GLU A 136 -14.79 -8.23 -15.17
CA GLU A 136 -15.93 -7.41 -15.57
C GLU A 136 -16.34 -7.70 -17.02
N LYS A 137 -15.37 -7.76 -17.96
CA LYS A 137 -15.64 -8.15 -19.35
C LYS A 137 -16.20 -9.56 -19.47
N SER A 138 -15.62 -10.53 -18.75
CA SER A 138 -16.13 -11.91 -18.78
C SER A 138 -17.56 -12.01 -18.24
N LYS A 139 -17.90 -11.20 -17.22
CA LYS A 139 -19.27 -11.11 -16.71
C LYS A 139 -20.23 -10.60 -17.78
N GLU A 140 -19.87 -9.49 -18.46
CA GLU A 140 -20.66 -8.91 -19.55
C GLU A 140 -20.82 -9.87 -20.73
N GLU A 141 -19.76 -10.59 -21.12
CA GLU A 141 -19.80 -11.62 -22.16
C GLU A 141 -20.74 -12.77 -21.79
N GLY A 142 -20.68 -13.25 -20.54
CA GLY A 142 -21.58 -14.27 -20.01
C GLY A 142 -23.05 -13.83 -20.02
N ASP A 143 -23.32 -12.60 -19.57
CA ASP A 143 -24.67 -12.02 -19.59
C ASP A 143 -25.21 -11.87 -21.02
N ASN A 144 -24.36 -11.46 -21.96
CA ASN A 144 -24.72 -11.35 -23.38
C ASN A 144 -24.97 -12.71 -24.02
N PHE A 145 -24.16 -13.73 -23.70
CA PHE A 145 -24.39 -15.09 -24.14
C PHE A 145 -25.74 -15.61 -23.64
N LEU A 146 -26.05 -15.41 -22.36
CA LEU A 146 -27.33 -15.83 -21.78
C LEU A 146 -28.52 -15.18 -22.49
N LYS A 147 -28.47 -13.86 -22.73
CA LYS A 147 -29.52 -13.13 -23.46
C LYS A 147 -29.75 -13.73 -24.84
N LYS A 148 -28.68 -14.04 -25.58
CA LYS A 148 -28.77 -14.66 -26.91
C LYS A 148 -29.33 -16.09 -26.84
N ALA A 149 -28.91 -16.89 -25.85
CA ALA A 149 -29.40 -18.26 -25.68
C ALA A 149 -30.91 -18.28 -25.36
N ILE A 150 -31.38 -17.39 -24.48
CA ILE A 150 -32.81 -17.25 -24.17
C ILE A 150 -33.58 -16.76 -25.40
N ALA A 151 -33.05 -15.79 -26.16
CA ALA A 151 -33.67 -15.33 -27.40
C ALA A 151 -33.80 -16.46 -28.43
N ALA A 152 -32.74 -17.25 -28.65
CA ALA A 152 -32.77 -18.38 -29.58
C ALA A 152 -33.76 -19.48 -29.15
N LEU A 153 -33.84 -19.80 -27.84
CA LEU A 153 -34.86 -20.70 -27.31
C LEU A 153 -36.28 -20.15 -27.52
N ASN A 154 -36.43 -18.82 -27.51
CA ASN A 154 -37.70 -18.17 -27.80
C ASN A 154 -38.08 -18.24 -29.29
N GLU A 155 -37.11 -18.13 -30.19
CA GLU A 155 -37.27 -18.22 -31.65
C GLU A 155 -37.54 -19.64 -32.18
N TYR A 156 -37.08 -20.70 -31.48
CA TYR A 156 -37.27 -22.12 -31.87
C TYR A 156 -38.74 -22.62 -31.87
N THR A 157 -39.71 -21.71 -31.88
CA THR A 157 -41.15 -21.98 -31.79
C THR A 157 -42.03 -21.17 -32.76
N GLU A 158 -41.46 -20.43 -33.72
CA GLU A 158 -42.17 -20.14 -34.98
C GLU A 158 -41.86 -21.24 -36.01
#